data_AF-A0A7C2LU97-F1
#
_entry.id   AF-A0A7C2LU97-F1
#
_cell.length_a   1.000
_cell.length_b   1.000
_cell.length_c   1.000
_cell.angle_alpha   90.00
_cell.angle_beta   90.00
_cell.angle_gamma   90.00
#
_symmetry.space_group_name_H-M   'P 1'
#
loop_
_entity.id
_entity.type
_entity.pdbx_description
1 polymer ?
#
loop_
_entity_poly.entity_id
_entity_poly.type
_entity_poly.pdbx_seq_one_letter_code
_entity_poly.pdbx_strand_id
1 'polypeptide(L)'
;MHELVIVLVVAAGGYLGASWWLVLAGAAGLTIDGWALKLRLLRQHPSVPFSAKMATYFVTGVVANLGYAALAYVAGRVVARWMA
;
A
#
# COMPACT_ATOMS: atom_id res chain seq x y z
N MET A 1 12.42 -1.91 -1.33
CA MET A 1 12.44 -3.30 -0.81
C MET A 1 11.30 -3.55 0.18
N HIS A 2 10.92 -2.59 1.04
CA HIS A 2 9.81 -2.78 1.98
C HIS A 2 8.45 -3.00 1.30
N GLU A 3 8.18 -2.35 0.16
CA GLU A 3 6.94 -2.58 -0.60
C GLU A 3 6.71 -4.06 -0.95
N LEU A 4 7.73 -4.76 -1.45
CA LEU A 4 7.64 -6.19 -1.75
C LEU A 4 7.36 -7.02 -0.50
N VAL A 5 7.96 -6.67 0.64
CA VAL A 5 7.70 -7.35 1.92
C VAL A 5 6.26 -7.15 2.35
N ILE A 6 5.73 -5.92 2.27
CA ILE A 6 4.33 -5.62 2.61
C ILE A 6 3.38 -6.43 1.72
N VAL A 7 3.66 -6.50 0.43
CA VAL A 7 2.85 -7.23 -0.56
C VAL A 7 2.86 -8.74 -0.28
N LEU A 8 4.04 -9.30 0.00
CA LEU A 8 4.17 -10.71 0.38
C LEU A 8 3.42 -11.04 1.68
N VAL A 9 3.48 -10.15 2.67
CA VAL A 9 2.74 -10.30 3.94
C VAL A 9 1.23 -10.27 3.70
N VAL A 10 0.74 -9.35 2.88
CA VAL A 10 -0.69 -9.25 2.54
C VAL A 10 -1.15 -10.48 1.74
N ALA A 11 -0.34 -10.95 0.80
CA ALA A 11 -0.61 -12.17 0.04
C ALA A 11 -0.62 -13.41 0.95
N ALA A 12 0.35 -13.55 1.86
CA ALA A 12 0.37 -14.61 2.85
C ALA A 12 -0.86 -14.55 3.78
N GLY A 13 -1.28 -13.35 4.20
CA GLY A 13 -2.52 -13.15 4.95
C GLY A 13 -3.75 -13.63 4.18
N GLY A 14 -3.82 -13.34 2.88
CA GLY A 14 -4.84 -13.89 1.99
C GLY A 14 -4.80 -15.41 1.93
N TYR A 15 -3.62 -15.99 1.77
CA TYR A 15 -3.45 -17.45 1.72
C TYR A 15 -3.92 -18.13 3.02
N LEU A 16 -3.54 -17.59 4.18
CA LEU A 16 -3.92 -18.09 5.50
C LEU A 16 -5.38 -17.79 5.88
N GLY A 17 -6.12 -17.06 5.04
CA GLY A 17 -7.51 -16.69 5.32
C GLY A 17 -7.67 -15.69 6.47
N ALA A 18 -6.68 -14.83 6.68
CA ALA A 18 -6.72 -13.75 7.66
C ALA A 18 -7.83 -12.72 7.31
N SER A 19 -8.05 -11.75 8.20
CA SER A 19 -9.10 -10.74 7.99
C SER A 19 -8.80 -9.83 6.79
N TRP A 20 -9.83 -9.44 6.04
CA TRP A 20 -9.70 -8.54 4.88
C TRP A 20 -9.15 -7.15 5.25
N TRP A 21 -9.24 -6.75 6.53
CA TRP A 21 -8.62 -5.53 7.06
C TRP A 21 -7.10 -5.44 6.80
N LEU A 22 -6.43 -6.58 6.55
CA LEU A 22 -5.03 -6.61 6.11
C LEU A 22 -4.79 -5.85 4.81
N VAL A 23 -5.79 -5.76 3.92
CA VAL A 23 -5.69 -4.96 2.70
C VAL A 23 -5.51 -3.49 3.04
N LEU A 24 -6.28 -2.99 4.01
CA LEU A 24 -6.20 -1.59 4.45
C LEU A 24 -4.87 -1.32 5.17
N ALA A 25 -4.42 -2.24 6.02
CA ALA A 25 -3.12 -2.14 6.67
C ALA A 25 -1.96 -2.15 5.65
N GLY A 26 -2.03 -3.03 4.65
CA GLY A 26 -1.05 -3.10 3.56
C GLY A 26 -1.03 -1.84 2.70
N ALA A 27 -2.20 -1.33 2.31
CA ALA A 27 -2.33 -0.10 1.55
C ALA A 27 -1.79 1.12 2.32
N ALA A 28 -2.06 1.18 3.62
CA ALA A 28 -1.50 2.22 4.50
C ALA A 28 0.03 2.11 4.56
N GLY A 29 0.57 0.90 4.75
CA GLY A 29 2.02 0.66 4.77
C GLY A 29 2.71 1.10 3.47
N LEU A 30 2.17 0.70 2.32
CA LEU A 30 2.68 1.10 0.99
C LEU A 30 2.63 2.61 0.79
N THR A 31 1.54 3.25 1.24
CA THR A 31 1.39 4.71 1.15
C THR A 31 2.41 5.44 2.01
N ILE A 32 2.61 4.98 3.25
CA ILE A 32 3.58 5.59 4.18
C ILE A 32 5.00 5.43 3.65
N ASP A 33 5.41 4.23 3.21
CA ASP A 33 6.75 3.98 2.67
C ASP A 33 7.03 4.84 1.43
N GLY A 34 6.08 4.90 0.49
CA GLY A 34 6.19 5.71 -0.72
C GLY A 34 6.20 7.23 -0.47
N TRP A 35 5.54 7.70 0.59
CA TRP A 35 5.50 9.13 0.96
C TRP A 35 6.56 9.55 1.97
N ALA A 36 7.23 8.62 2.65
CA ALA A 36 8.24 8.94 3.65
C ALA A 36 9.36 9.81 3.08
N LEU A 37 9.83 9.52 1.86
CA LEU A 37 10.87 10.32 1.19
C LEU A 37 10.36 11.73 0.84
N LYS A 38 9.14 11.85 0.29
CA LYS A 38 8.52 13.16 -0.02
C LYS A 38 8.30 14.01 1.22
N LEU A 39 7.80 13.40 2.30
CA LEU A 39 7.62 14.08 3.59
C LEU A 39 8.95 14.53 4.18
N ARG A 40 10.02 13.73 4.04
CA ARG A 40 11.36 14.12 4.48
C ARG A 40 11.89 15.32 3.69
N LEU A 41 11.69 15.34 2.37
CA LEU A 41 12.10 16.47 1.52
C LEU A 41 11.29 17.74 1.81
N LEU A 42 9.98 17.62 2.04
CA LEU A 42 9.12 18.75 2.45
C LEU A 42 9.56 19.35 3.79
N ARG A 43 10.02 18.54 4.74
CA ARG A 43 10.58 19.05 6.02
C ARG A 43 11.88 19.84 5.82
N GLN A 44 12.68 19.51 4.81
CA GLN A 44 13.93 20.21 4.50
C GLN A 44 13.70 21.52 3.74
N HIS A 45 12.61 21.63 2.98
CA HIS A 45 12.22 22.83 2.24
C HIS A 45 10.77 23.23 2.57
N PRO A 46 10.52 23.83 3.76
CA PRO A 46 9.18 24.11 4.27
C PRO A 46 8.41 25.17 3.47
N SER A 47 9.10 25.92 2.60
CA SER A 47 8.53 27.01 1.81
C SER A 47 7.70 26.54 0.60
N VAL A 48 7.65 25.23 0.32
CA VAL A 48 6.90 24.70 -0.83
C VAL A 48 5.42 24.54 -0.43
N PRO A 49 4.48 25.33 -0.99
CA PRO A 49 3.07 25.22 -0.65
C PRO A 49 2.49 23.88 -1.14
N PHE A 50 1.61 23.30 -0.34
CA PHE A 50 0.87 22.09 -0.72
C PHE A 50 -0.08 22.43 -1.88
N SER A 51 0.26 22.00 -3.09
CA SER A 51 -0.52 22.30 -4.29
C SER A 51 -1.62 21.27 -4.54
N ALA A 52 -2.68 21.67 -5.25
CA ALA A 52 -3.72 20.74 -5.71
C ALA A 52 -3.12 19.55 -6.49
N LYS A 53 -2.07 19.79 -7.28
CA LYS A 53 -1.32 18.73 -8.00
C LYS A 53 -0.72 17.70 -7.04
N MET A 54 -0.16 18.14 -5.90
CA MET A 54 0.39 17.25 -4.88
C MET A 54 -0.71 16.41 -4.21
N ALA A 55 -1.86 17.02 -3.92
CA ALA A 55 -3.02 16.33 -3.38
C ALA A 55 -3.55 15.26 -4.36
N THR A 56 -3.66 15.57 -5.65
CA THR A 56 -4.10 14.61 -6.66
C THR A 56 -3.15 13.41 -6.72
N TYR A 57 -1.83 13.64 -6.78
CA TYR A 57 -0.88 12.52 -6.78
C TYR A 57 -0.92 11.71 -5.48
N PHE A 58 -1.19 12.34 -4.34
CA PHE A 58 -1.38 11.62 -3.09
C PHE A 58 -2.59 10.69 -3.17
N VAL A 59 -3.75 11.23 -3.54
CA VAL A 59 -5.00 10.47 -3.61
C VAL A 59 -4.91 9.35 -4.65
N THR A 60 -4.40 9.64 -5.86
CA THR A 60 -4.22 8.62 -6.89
C THR A 60 -3.26 7.52 -6.43
N GLY A 61 -2.18 7.87 -5.72
CA GLY A 61 -1.26 6.92 -5.13
C GLY A 61 -1.92 6.02 -4.07
N VAL A 62 -2.72 6.61 -3.17
CA VAL A 62 -3.48 5.86 -2.15
C VAL A 62 -4.43 4.86 -2.81
N VAL A 63 -5.18 5.30 -3.83
CA VAL A 63 -6.11 4.42 -4.56
C VAL A 63 -5.38 3.29 -5.26
N ALA A 64 -4.24 3.58 -5.90
CA ALA A 64 -3.40 2.56 -6.54
C ALA A 64 -2.87 1.54 -5.51
N ASN A 65 -2.36 2.00 -4.37
CA ASN A 65 -1.86 1.14 -3.29
C ASN A 65 -2.96 0.26 -2.69
N LEU A 66 -4.18 0.79 -2.56
CA LEU A 66 -5.34 0.02 -2.12
C LEU A 66 -5.65 -1.11 -3.09
N GLY A 67 -5.70 -0.80 -4.40
CA GLY A 67 -5.88 -1.81 -5.44
C GLY A 67 -4.79 -2.87 -5.43
N TYR A 68 -3.54 -2.45 -5.26
CA TYR A 68 -2.40 -3.37 -5.22
C TYR A 68 -2.44 -4.32 -4.02
N ALA A 69 -2.75 -3.79 -2.82
CA ALA A 69 -2.91 -4.60 -1.62
C ALA A 69 -4.11 -5.57 -1.73
N ALA A 70 -5.21 -5.13 -2.34
CA ALA A 70 -6.37 -5.98 -2.58
C ALA A 70 -6.05 -7.14 -3.52
N LEU A 71 -5.35 -6.85 -4.63
CA LEU A 71 -4.91 -7.87 -5.59
C LEU A 71 -3.96 -8.87 -4.94
N ALA A 72 -3.01 -8.43 -4.12
CA ALA A 72 -2.10 -9.31 -3.40
C ALA A 72 -2.86 -10.27 -2.46
N TYR A 73 -3.81 -9.73 -1.68
CA TYR A 73 -4.65 -10.52 -0.79
C TYR A 73 -5.51 -11.54 -1.54
N VAL A 74 -6.15 -11.11 -2.64
CA VAL A 74 -6.96 -11.99 -3.49
C VAL A 74 -6.09 -13.08 -4.13
N ALA A 75 -4.90 -12.75 -4.62
CA ALA A 75 -3.98 -13.73 -5.17
C ALA A 75 -3.65 -14.83 -4.14
N GLY A 76 -3.36 -14.45 -2.89
CA GLY A 76 -3.18 -15.41 -1.80
C GLY A 76 -4.40 -16.30 -1.56
N ARG A 77 -5.60 -15.71 -1.50
CA ARG A 77 -6.86 -16.46 -1.33
C ARG A 77 -7.13 -17.42 -2.48
N VAL A 78 -6.82 -17.01 -3.72
CA VAL A 78 -6.96 -17.85 -4.91
C VAL A 78 -6.02 -19.03 -4.78
N VAL A 79 -4.72 -18.81 -4.54
CA VAL A 79 -3.74 -19.90 -4.39
C VAL A 79 -4.16 -20.89 -3.30
N ALA A 80 -4.63 -20.41 -2.15
CA ALA A 80 -5.12 -21.28 -1.08
C ALA A 80 -6.31 -22.17 -1.52
N ARG A 81 -7.23 -21.63 -2.34
CA ARG A 81 -8.36 -22.39 -2.89
C ARG A 81 -7.95 -23.41 -3.95
N TRP A 82 -6.89 -23.15 -4.71
CA TRP A 82 -6.37 -24.10 -5.70
C TRP A 82 -5.61 -25.26 -5.07
N MET A 83 -5.05 -25.06 -3.87
CA MET A 83 -4.28 -26.06 -3.13
C MET A 83 -5.11 -26.87 -2.12
N ALA A 84 -6.37 -26.50 -1.91
CA ALA A 84 -7.33 -27.19 -1.04
C ALA A 84 -8.17 -28.20 -1.84
#